data_AF-A0A6G7XC19-F1
#
_entry.id   AF-A0A6G7XC19-F1
#
_cell.length_a   1.000
_cell.length_b   1.000
_cell.length_c   1.000
_cell.angle_alpha   90.00
_cell.angle_beta   90.00
_cell.angle_gamma   90.00
#
_symmetry.space_group_name_H-M   'P 1'
#
loop_
_entity.id
_entity.type
_entity.pdbx_description
1 polymer ?
#
loop_
_entity_poly.entity_id
_entity_poly.type
_entity_poly.pdbx_seq_one_letter_code
_entity_poly.pdbx_strand_id
1 'polypeptide(L)'
;MIARALRCSPTTVRNHIALSGGIRPRPRKRSPYRLSFQEREGISRDITAGVFARTISTRLGRPASTISREIRRKGGRSSYCANIADIQAWEQAKRPRVTKLDLHEGLRELVCLKLAEDWSPQQVAVWLKSAFPDEPEW
;
A
#
# COMPACT_ATOMS: atom_id res chain seq x y z
N MET A 1 -8.71 -4.65 24.85
CA MET A 1 -8.02 -5.92 25.19
C MET A 1 -6.53 -5.79 25.44
N ILE A 2 -5.78 -4.95 24.72
CA ILE A 2 -4.31 -4.79 24.92
C ILE A 2 -3.96 -4.21 26.30
N ALA A 3 -4.63 -3.14 26.74
CA ALA A 3 -4.37 -2.51 28.05
C ALA A 3 -4.57 -3.46 29.24
N ARG A 4 -5.61 -4.30 29.19
CA ARG A 4 -5.89 -5.33 30.20
C ARG A 4 -4.81 -6.42 30.21
N ALA A 5 -4.33 -6.84 29.04
CA ALA A 5 -3.24 -7.82 28.93
C ALA A 5 -1.90 -7.26 29.45
N LEU A 6 -1.66 -5.96 29.23
CA LEU A 6 -0.47 -5.24 29.70
C LEU A 6 -0.61 -4.69 31.13
N ARG A 7 -1.75 -4.93 31.79
CA ARG A 7 -2.09 -4.42 33.13
C ARG A 7 -1.85 -2.90 33.28
N CYS A 8 -2.17 -2.13 32.25
CA CYS A 8 -2.02 -0.68 32.24
C CYS A 8 -3.31 0.02 31.79
N SER A 9 -3.35 1.35 31.96
CA SER A 9 -4.51 2.14 31.54
C SER A 9 -4.61 2.21 30.01
N PRO A 10 -5.83 2.27 29.43
CA PRO A 10 -6.01 2.49 27.99
C PRO A 10 -5.31 3.76 27.49
N THR A 11 -5.28 4.82 28.30
CA THR A 11 -4.61 6.09 28.00
C THR A 11 -3.10 5.91 27.85
N THR A 12 -2.47 5.13 28.75
CA THR A 12 -1.05 4.80 28.66
C THR A 12 -0.72 4.07 27.36
N VAL A 13 -1.54 3.08 26.97
CA VAL A 13 -1.37 2.36 25.69
C VAL A 13 -1.52 3.31 24.50
N ARG A 14 -2.54 4.17 24.51
CA ARG A 14 -2.79 5.11 23.41
C ARG A 14 -1.63 6.11 23.27
N ASN A 15 -1.17 6.70 24.36
CA ASN A 15 -0.05 7.65 24.36
C ASN A 15 1.23 6.99 23.85
N HIS A 16 1.51 5.76 24.29
CA HIS A 16 2.68 5.02 23.82
C HIS A 16 2.62 4.74 22.32
N ILE A 17 1.45 4.31 21.81
CA ILE A 17 1.24 4.08 20.36
C ILE A 17 1.41 5.39 19.58
N ALA A 18 0.83 6.50 20.06
CA ALA A 18 0.94 7.80 19.40
C ALA A 18 2.41 8.28 19.34
N LEU A 19 3.13 8.19 20.45
CA LEU A 19 4.56 8.56 20.52
C LEU A 19 5.46 7.65 19.67
N SER A 20 5.07 6.39 19.48
CA SER A 20 5.86 5.40 18.71
C SER A 20 5.55 5.42 17.22
N GLY A 21 4.74 6.38 16.73
CA GLY A 21 4.38 6.48 15.31
C GLY A 21 3.24 5.56 14.87
N GLY A 22 2.45 5.03 15.81
CA GLY A 22 1.25 4.25 15.51
C GLY A 22 1.47 2.74 15.38
N ILE A 23 0.41 2.05 14.97
CA ILE A 23 0.46 0.60 14.70
C ILE A 23 1.02 0.40 13.30
N ARG A 24 2.20 -0.23 13.19
CA ARG A 24 2.83 -0.52 11.91
C ARG A 24 1.90 -1.38 11.02
N PRO A 25 1.62 -0.98 9.77
CA PRO A 25 0.88 -1.81 8.84
C PRO A 25 1.57 -3.17 8.66
N ARG A 26 0.77 -4.21 8.41
CA ARG A 26 1.31 -5.54 8.11
C ARG A 26 2.31 -5.46 6.95
N PRO A 27 3.46 -6.15 7.02
CA PRO A 27 4.41 -6.18 5.92
C PRO A 27 3.72 -6.64 4.65
N ARG A 28 3.91 -5.89 3.56
CA ARG A 28 3.30 -6.23 2.29
C ARG A 28 3.99 -7.43 1.68
N LYS A 29 3.21 -8.31 1.05
CA LYS A 29 3.71 -9.46 0.31
C LYS A 29 3.42 -9.27 -1.17
N ARG A 30 4.37 -9.66 -2.03
CA ARG A 30 4.13 -9.67 -3.48
C ARG A 30 3.28 -10.87 -3.85
N SER A 31 2.43 -10.69 -4.85
CA SER A 31 1.75 -11.81 -5.49
C SER A 31 2.76 -12.68 -6.25
N PRO A 32 2.64 -14.02 -6.23
CA PRO A 32 3.53 -14.93 -6.97
C PRO A 32 3.45 -14.74 -8.50
N TYR A 33 2.37 -14.12 -9.00
CA TYR A 33 2.21 -13.77 -10.42
C TYR A 33 2.99 -12.52 -10.84
N ARG A 34 3.53 -11.75 -9.89
CA ARG A 34 4.36 -10.57 -10.17
C ARG A 34 5.82 -10.98 -10.21
N LEU A 35 6.58 -10.33 -11.10
CA LEU A 35 8.02 -10.54 -11.16
C LEU A 35 8.66 -10.18 -9.82
N SER A 36 9.58 -11.02 -9.36
CA SER A 36 10.45 -10.78 -8.21
C SER A 36 11.56 -9.80 -8.57
N PHE A 37 12.30 -9.34 -7.56
CA PHE A 37 13.47 -8.50 -7.81
C PHE A 37 14.54 -9.27 -8.59
N GLN A 38 14.79 -10.53 -8.24
CA GLN A 38 15.76 -11.40 -8.91
C GLN A 38 15.39 -11.63 -10.39
N GLU A 39 14.10 -11.80 -10.69
CA GLU A 39 13.64 -11.92 -12.09
C GLU A 39 13.86 -10.61 -12.86
N ARG A 40 13.62 -9.44 -12.23
CA ARG A 40 13.90 -8.13 -12.85
C ARG A 40 15.40 -7.90 -13.08
N GLU A 41 16.24 -8.28 -12.13
CA GLU A 41 17.70 -8.20 -12.25
C GLU A 41 18.19 -9.10 -13.38
N GLY A 42 17.63 -10.31 -13.49
CA GLY A 42 17.81 -11.19 -14.64
C GLY A 42 17.42 -10.55 -15.98
N ILE A 43 16.25 -9.89 -16.06
CA ILE A 43 15.83 -9.16 -17.26
C ILE A 43 16.84 -8.05 -17.60
N SER A 44 17.30 -7.30 -16.60
CA SER A 44 18.23 -6.18 -16.79
C SER A 44 19.55 -6.65 -17.40
N ARG A 45 20.13 -7.73 -16.86
CA ARG A 45 21.36 -8.34 -17.39
C ARG A 45 21.19 -8.84 -18.82
N ASP A 46 20.09 -9.54 -19.08
CA ASP A 46 19.81 -10.10 -20.40
C ASP A 46 19.59 -9.00 -21.45
N ILE A 47 19.00 -7.86 -21.05
CA ILE A 47 18.88 -6.69 -21.92
C ILE A 47 20.25 -6.15 -22.31
N THR A 48 21.16 -5.98 -21.33
CA THR A 48 22.55 -5.54 -21.57
C THR A 48 23.30 -6.52 -22.48
N ALA A 49 23.05 -7.82 -22.33
CA ALA A 49 23.61 -8.87 -23.19
C ALA A 49 22.93 -8.99 -24.57
N GLY A 50 22.01 -8.09 -24.93
CA GLY A 50 21.33 -8.11 -26.24
C GLY A 50 20.30 -9.24 -26.40
N VAL A 51 19.94 -9.95 -25.34
CA VAL A 51 19.06 -11.12 -25.39
C VAL A 51 17.59 -10.70 -25.59
N PHE A 52 16.89 -11.41 -26.47
CA PHE A 52 15.47 -11.16 -26.77
C PHE A 52 14.52 -11.72 -25.71
N ALA A 53 13.36 -11.08 -25.56
CA ALA A 53 12.37 -11.41 -24.52
C ALA A 53 11.92 -12.88 -24.50
N ARG A 54 11.94 -13.57 -25.64
CA ARG A 54 11.57 -15.00 -25.74
C ARG A 54 12.59 -15.92 -25.06
N THR A 55 13.87 -15.59 -25.16
CA THR A 55 14.95 -16.31 -24.48
C THR A 55 14.98 -15.99 -22.98
N ILE A 56 14.70 -14.74 -22.61
CA ILE A 56 14.54 -14.34 -21.20
C ILE A 56 13.38 -15.11 -20.57
N SER A 57 12.28 -15.24 -21.31
CA SER A 57 11.07 -15.97 -20.90
C SER A 57 11.34 -17.43 -20.57
N THR A 58 12.07 -18.16 -21.42
CA THR A 58 12.42 -19.57 -21.17
C THR A 58 13.33 -19.70 -19.95
N ARG A 59 14.34 -18.84 -19.81
CA ARG A 59 15.26 -18.85 -18.67
C ARG A 59 14.57 -18.56 -17.33
N LEU A 60 13.63 -17.62 -17.30
CA LEU A 60 12.93 -17.23 -16.07
C LEU A 60 11.67 -18.05 -15.79
N GLY A 61 11.24 -18.93 -16.71
CA GLY A 61 9.97 -19.66 -16.57
C GLY A 61 8.74 -18.76 -16.54
N ARG A 62 8.82 -17.58 -17.20
CA ARG A 62 7.74 -16.59 -17.22
C ARG A 62 7.23 -16.38 -18.64
N PRO A 63 5.94 -16.07 -18.86
CA PRO A 63 5.42 -15.80 -20.19
C PRO A 63 6.17 -14.65 -20.89
N ALA A 64 6.53 -14.81 -22.16
CA ALA A 64 7.20 -13.77 -22.94
C ALA A 64 6.40 -12.46 -22.99
N SER A 65 5.07 -12.53 -22.98
CA SER A 65 4.19 -11.37 -22.89
C SER A 65 4.37 -10.59 -21.59
N THR A 66 4.64 -11.27 -20.47
CA THR A 66 4.95 -10.64 -19.18
C THR A 66 6.26 -9.88 -19.24
N ILE A 67 7.31 -10.50 -19.79
CA ILE A 67 8.63 -9.87 -19.95
C ILE A 67 8.52 -8.64 -20.86
N SER A 68 7.91 -8.77 -22.04
CA SER A 68 7.76 -7.65 -22.97
C SER A 68 6.92 -6.51 -22.39
N ARG A 69 5.84 -6.81 -21.65
CA ARG A 69 5.03 -5.79 -20.98
C ARG A 69 5.81 -5.09 -19.86
N GLU A 70 6.60 -5.81 -19.09
CA GLU A 70 7.45 -5.24 -18.05
C GLU A 70 8.47 -4.28 -18.67
N ILE A 71 9.24 -4.74 -19.67
CA ILE A 71 10.26 -3.93 -20.33
C ILE A 71 9.66 -2.65 -20.90
N ARG A 72 8.57 -2.78 -21.69
CA ARG A 72 7.88 -1.63 -22.28
C ARG A 72 7.36 -0.64 -21.24
N ARG A 73 6.76 -1.13 -20.14
CA ARG A 73 6.24 -0.27 -19.08
C ARG A 73 7.33 0.48 -18.33
N LYS A 74 8.55 -0.06 -18.29
CA LYS A 74 9.70 0.48 -17.56
C LYS A 74 10.67 1.28 -18.45
N GLY A 75 10.16 1.88 -19.52
CA GLY A 75 10.94 2.75 -20.40
C GLY A 75 11.60 2.04 -21.58
N GLY A 76 11.31 0.75 -21.81
CA GLY A 76 11.89 -0.01 -22.91
C GLY A 76 13.31 -0.51 -22.59
N ARG A 77 13.96 -1.13 -23.58
CA ARG A 77 15.26 -1.81 -23.38
C ARG A 77 16.39 -0.83 -23.05
N SER A 78 16.39 0.37 -23.65
CA SER A 78 17.43 1.39 -23.45
C SER A 78 17.45 1.98 -22.04
N SER A 79 16.34 1.91 -21.32
CA SER A 79 16.17 2.57 -20.02
C SER A 79 15.77 1.61 -18.91
N TYR A 80 15.78 0.31 -19.19
CA TYR A 80 15.36 -0.70 -18.22
C TYR A 80 16.39 -0.82 -17.09
N CYS A 81 15.93 -0.57 -15.85
CA CYS A 81 16.72 -0.81 -14.65
C CYS A 81 15.89 -1.62 -13.64
N ALA A 82 16.44 -2.75 -13.18
CA ALA A 82 15.76 -3.66 -12.26
C ALA A 82 15.33 -2.98 -10.94
N ASN A 83 16.22 -2.19 -10.34
CA ASN A 83 15.96 -1.51 -9.07
C ASN A 83 14.81 -0.51 -9.19
N ILE A 84 14.85 0.36 -10.21
CA ILE A 84 13.79 1.33 -10.49
C ILE A 84 12.46 0.63 -10.78
N ALA A 85 12.50 -0.44 -11.58
CA ALA A 85 11.32 -1.23 -11.90
C ALA A 85 10.67 -1.85 -10.65
N ASP A 86 11.47 -2.36 -9.71
CA ASP A 86 11.01 -2.99 -8.47
C ASP A 86 10.41 -1.96 -7.49
N ILE A 87 11.09 -0.83 -7.27
CA ILE A 87 10.60 0.28 -6.44
C ILE A 87 9.23 0.75 -6.96
N GLN A 88 9.15 1.06 -8.25
CA GLN A 88 7.90 1.49 -8.86
C GLN A 88 6.81 0.41 -8.78
N ALA A 89 7.16 -0.87 -8.84
CA ALA A 89 6.18 -1.96 -8.71
C ALA A 89 5.57 -2.00 -7.30
N TRP A 90 6.36 -1.73 -6.26
CA TRP A 90 5.89 -1.59 -4.88
C TRP A 90 5.05 -0.34 -4.66
N GLU A 91 5.46 0.78 -5.22
CA GLU A 91 4.70 2.03 -5.17
C GLU A 91 3.35 1.88 -5.84
N GLN A 92 3.30 1.31 -7.05
CA GLN A 92 2.05 1.03 -7.76
C GLN A 92 1.19 -0.02 -7.05
N ALA A 93 1.78 -0.92 -6.27
CA ALA A 93 1.03 -1.88 -5.46
C ALA A 93 0.32 -1.22 -4.27
N LYS A 94 0.69 0.01 -3.88
CA LYS A 94 -0.04 0.78 -2.84
C LYS A 94 -1.50 0.97 -3.21
N ARG A 95 -1.78 1.22 -4.49
CA ARG A 95 -3.11 1.54 -5.04
C ARG A 95 -4.00 2.31 -4.04
N PRO A 96 -3.53 3.45 -3.52
CA PRO A 96 -4.36 4.23 -2.61
C PRO A 96 -5.64 4.62 -3.37
N ARG A 97 -6.79 4.29 -2.78
CA ARG A 97 -8.06 4.84 -3.22
C ARG A 97 -8.25 6.15 -2.46
N VAL A 98 -8.76 7.16 -3.15
CA VAL A 98 -9.18 8.39 -2.48
C VAL A 98 -10.25 7.99 -1.45
N THR A 99 -10.02 8.34 -0.19
CA THR A 99 -10.96 8.01 0.90
C THR A 99 -11.97 9.13 1.10
N LYS A 100 -13.09 8.83 1.77
CA LYS A 100 -14.10 9.85 2.12
C LYS A 100 -13.50 11.00 2.94
N LEU A 101 -12.55 10.68 3.84
CA LEU A 101 -11.85 11.67 4.65
C LEU A 101 -10.84 12.52 3.86
N ASP A 102 -10.37 12.03 2.71
CA ASP A 102 -9.53 12.83 1.80
C ASP A 102 -10.37 13.81 0.98
N LEU A 103 -11.63 13.46 0.69
CA LEU A 103 -12.56 14.27 -0.11
C LEU A 103 -13.32 15.32 0.71
N HIS A 104 -13.64 15.01 1.96
CA HIS A 104 -14.50 15.83 2.80
C HIS A 104 -13.74 16.31 4.04
N GLU A 105 -13.22 17.55 3.96
CA GLU A 105 -12.44 18.14 5.05
C GLU A 105 -13.25 18.32 6.35
N GLY A 106 -14.52 18.76 6.24
CA GLY A 106 -15.40 18.90 7.40
C GLY A 106 -15.68 17.57 8.11
N LEU A 107 -15.92 16.49 7.34
CA LEU A 107 -16.06 15.14 7.88
C LEU A 107 -14.79 14.70 8.62
N ARG A 108 -13.61 14.95 8.04
CA ARG A 108 -12.32 14.62 8.64
C ARG A 108 -12.13 15.35 9.97
N GLU A 109 -12.42 16.64 10.02
CA GLU A 109 -12.30 17.44 11.24
C GLU A 109 -13.24 16.92 12.34
N LEU A 110 -14.51 16.66 12.02
CA LEU A 110 -15.48 16.09 12.96
C LEU A 110 -15.04 14.73 13.51
N VAL A 111 -14.57 13.83 12.64
CA VAL A 111 -14.05 12.52 13.05
C VAL A 111 -12.84 12.70 13.98
N CYS A 112 -11.91 13.59 13.66
CA CYS A 112 -10.74 13.89 14.50
C CYS A 112 -11.14 14.43 15.88
N LEU A 113 -12.09 15.37 15.94
CA LEU A 113 -12.61 15.92 17.20
C LEU A 113 -13.23 14.83 18.07
N LYS A 114 -14.09 13.98 17.50
CA LYS A 114 -14.73 12.91 18.27
C LYS A 114 -13.75 11.85 18.74
N LEU A 115 -12.76 11.50 17.91
CA LEU A 115 -11.69 10.60 18.34
C LEU A 115 -10.83 11.20 19.47
N ALA A 116 -10.65 12.52 19.51
CA ALA A 116 -9.96 13.21 20.60
C ALA A 116 -10.77 13.20 21.91
N GLU A 117 -12.11 13.15 21.83
CA GLU A 117 -13.02 12.96 22.95
C GLU A 117 -13.12 11.49 23.42
N ASP A 118 -12.17 10.62 23.05
CA ASP A 118 -12.16 9.18 23.40
C ASP A 118 -13.31 8.35 22.81
N TRP A 119 -14.05 8.87 21.81
CA TRP A 119 -15.07 8.07 21.12
C TRP A 119 -14.42 6.93 20.34
N SER A 120 -15.07 5.76 20.33
CA SER A 120 -14.68 4.67 19.45
C SER A 120 -15.06 4.97 18.00
N PRO A 121 -14.32 4.47 16.99
CA PRO A 121 -14.67 4.64 15.57
C PRO A 121 -16.11 4.21 15.25
N GLN A 122 -16.61 3.17 15.93
CA GLN A 122 -17.99 2.69 15.79
C GLN A 122 -19.01 3.71 16.31
N GLN A 123 -18.74 4.36 17.45
CA GLN A 123 -19.62 5.40 17.99
C GLN A 123 -19.66 6.62 17.06
N VAL A 124 -18.50 7.04 16.53
CA VAL A 124 -18.43 8.15 15.57
C VAL A 124 -19.25 7.84 14.32
N ALA A 125 -19.12 6.62 13.77
CA ALA A 125 -19.88 6.20 12.59
C ALA A 125 -21.40 6.16 12.82
N VAL A 126 -21.85 5.71 13.99
CA VAL A 126 -23.29 5.71 14.34
C VAL A 126 -23.79 7.14 14.52
N TRP A 127 -23.03 7.98 15.21
CA TRP A 127 -23.39 9.37 15.43
C TRP A 127 -23.46 10.17 14.12
N LEU A 128 -22.51 9.98 13.20
CA LEU A 128 -22.54 10.63 11.87
C LEU A 128 -23.84 10.32 11.13
N LYS A 129 -24.27 9.05 11.12
CA LYS A 129 -25.54 8.65 10.48
C LYS A 129 -26.77 9.30 11.09
N SER A 130 -26.75 9.57 12.40
CA SER A 130 -27.88 10.21 13.09
C SER A 130 -27.85 11.74 12.98
N ALA A 131 -26.66 12.34 12.98
CA ALA A 131 -26.47 13.79 12.92
C ALA A 131 -26.60 14.35 11.50
N PHE A 132 -26.25 13.56 10.48
CA PHE A 132 -26.26 13.95 9.07
C PHE A 132 -27.04 12.94 8.21
N PRO A 133 -28.36 12.80 8.40
CA PRO A 133 -29.17 11.82 7.67
C PRO A 133 -29.23 12.08 6.16
N ASP A 134 -29.09 13.34 5.74
CA ASP A 134 -29.18 13.76 4.34
C ASP A 134 -27.83 13.75 3.60
N GLU A 135 -26.73 13.45 4.30
CA GLU A 135 -25.38 13.36 3.73
C GLU A 135 -24.84 11.93 3.82
N PRO A 136 -25.33 10.98 3.00
CA PRO A 136 -24.93 9.57 3.07
C PRO A 136 -23.46 9.32 2.72
N GLU A 137 -22.77 10.32 2.17
CA GLU A 137 -21.34 10.27 1.92
C GLU A 137 -20.49 10.53 3.17
N TRP A 138 -21.06 11.09 4.25
CA TRP A 138 -20.45 11.26 5.57
C TRP A 138 -20.66 10.04 6.49
#